data_AF-A0A936ZEB2-F1
#
_entry.id   AF-A0A936ZEB2-F1
#
_cell.length_a   1.000
_cell.length_b   1.000
_cell.length_c   1.000
_cell.angle_alpha   90.00
_cell.angle_beta   90.00
_cell.angle_gamma   90.00
#
_symmetry.space_group_name_H-M   'P 1'
#
loop_
_entity.id
_entity.type
_entity.pdbx_description
1 polymer ?
#
loop_
_entity_poly.entity_id
_entity_poly.type
_entity_poly.pdbx_seq_one_letter_code
_entity_poly.pdbx_strand_id
1 'polypeptide(L)'
;MSAVSSGIHNVYNGIEDVLLSVARDVDDAVPTGASAHQDVLDQMAADVAGIRPALLDRGLYEALTELKGFRHLVRHRYGFDLKPDKVIENLKLLQNVFPAFIAAVTDLERTMRDGDDHDSAVSGGPER
;
A
#
# COMPACT_ATOMS: atom_id res chain seq x y z
N MET A 1 15.56 19.00 -10.08
CA MET A 1 14.19 18.44 -10.12
C MET A 1 14.16 16.97 -10.54
N SER A 2 14.86 16.53 -11.60
CA SER A 2 14.84 15.12 -12.05
C SER A 2 15.16 14.10 -10.94
N ALA A 3 16.21 14.33 -10.13
CA ALA A 3 16.54 13.44 -9.02
C ALA A 3 15.42 13.30 -7.97
N VAL A 4 14.71 14.40 -7.66
CA VAL A 4 13.60 14.40 -6.69
C VAL A 4 12.40 13.64 -7.24
N SER A 5 12.03 13.87 -8.50
CA SER A 5 10.94 13.12 -9.14
C SER A 5 11.23 11.63 -9.23
N SER A 6 12.49 11.26 -9.52
CA SER A 6 12.93 9.86 -9.50
C SER A 6 12.90 9.27 -8.08
N GLY A 7 13.26 10.06 -7.07
CA GLY A 7 13.14 9.66 -5.67
C GLY A 7 11.69 9.35 -5.28
N ILE A 8 10.75 10.23 -5.60
CA ILE A 8 9.32 10.03 -5.33
C ILE A 8 8.82 8.75 -6.02
N HIS A 9 9.16 8.59 -7.30
CA HIS A 9 8.83 7.38 -8.07
C HIS A 9 9.35 6.10 -7.40
N ASN A 10 10.59 6.10 -6.94
CA ASN A 10 11.20 4.93 -6.33
C ASN A 10 10.59 4.60 -4.96
N VAL A 11 10.29 5.61 -4.14
CA VAL A 11 9.61 5.37 -2.86
C VAL A 11 8.22 4.79 -3.08
N TYR A 12 7.46 5.33 -4.04
CA TYR A 12 6.14 4.78 -4.36
C TYR A 12 6.23 3.33 -4.87
N ASN A 13 7.21 2.99 -5.72
CA ASN A 13 7.43 1.59 -6.12
C ASN A 13 7.70 0.68 -4.92
N GLY A 14 8.53 1.12 -3.97
CA GLY A 14 8.79 0.34 -2.75
C GLY A 14 7.53 0.14 -1.90
N ILE A 15 6.64 1.14 -1.84
CA ILE A 15 5.32 0.99 -1.20
C ILE A 15 4.49 -0.08 -1.93
N GLU A 16 4.39 0.00 -3.27
CA GLU A 16 3.68 -1.02 -4.05
C GLU A 16 4.25 -2.43 -3.85
N ASP A 17 5.57 -2.58 -3.78
CA ASP A 17 6.22 -3.87 -3.55
C ASP A 17 5.83 -4.46 -2.19
N VAL A 18 5.75 -3.64 -1.14
CA VAL A 18 5.26 -4.06 0.18
C VAL A 18 3.80 -4.49 0.11
N LEU A 19 2.94 -3.69 -0.54
CA LEU A 19 1.52 -4.04 -0.70
C LEU A 19 1.32 -5.34 -1.48
N LEU A 20 2.13 -5.58 -2.52
CA LEU A 20 2.14 -6.82 -3.27
C LEU A 20 2.65 -8.01 -2.46
N SER A 21 3.55 -7.78 -1.49
CA SER A 21 3.93 -8.82 -0.53
C SER A 21 2.77 -9.18 0.37
N VAL A 22 2.03 -8.20 0.91
CA VAL A 22 0.83 -8.48 1.71
C VAL A 22 -0.21 -9.23 0.87
N ALA A 23 -0.48 -8.79 -0.36
CA ALA A 23 -1.40 -9.47 -1.27
C ALA A 23 -1.00 -10.93 -1.54
N ARG A 24 0.30 -11.23 -1.59
CA ARG A 24 0.81 -12.58 -1.83
C ARG A 24 0.78 -13.44 -0.58
N ASP A 25 1.31 -12.92 0.51
CA ASP A 25 1.68 -13.72 1.68
C ASP A 25 0.54 -13.77 2.71
N VAL A 26 -0.37 -12.78 2.67
CA VAL A 26 -1.53 -12.69 3.57
C VAL A 26 -2.83 -13.02 2.83
N ASP A 27 -3.06 -12.41 1.66
CA ASP A 27 -4.33 -12.58 0.94
C ASP A 27 -4.34 -13.79 -0.02
N ASP A 28 -3.18 -14.43 -0.27
CA ASP A 28 -2.96 -15.48 -1.28
C ASP A 28 -3.52 -15.11 -2.68
N ALA A 29 -3.56 -13.81 -3.00
CA ALA A 29 -4.18 -13.27 -4.19
C ALA A 29 -3.44 -12.02 -4.66
N VAL A 30 -2.56 -12.20 -5.66
CA VAL A 30 -1.76 -11.10 -6.22
C VAL A 30 -2.44 -10.52 -7.46
N PRO A 31 -2.71 -9.20 -7.51
CA PRO A 31 -3.22 -8.56 -8.71
C PRO A 31 -2.26 -8.69 -9.90
N THR A 32 -2.82 -8.89 -11.09
CA THR A 32 -2.04 -9.05 -12.32
C THR A 32 -2.64 -8.25 -13.47
N GLY A 33 -1.88 -8.08 -14.56
CA GLY A 33 -2.34 -7.37 -15.74
C GLY A 33 -2.12 -5.85 -15.66
N ALA A 34 -2.76 -5.12 -16.58
CA ALA A 34 -2.51 -3.69 -16.77
C ALA A 34 -3.05 -2.81 -15.62
N SER A 35 -4.04 -3.29 -14.87
CA SER A 35 -4.66 -2.59 -13.74
C SER A 35 -4.01 -2.94 -12.39
N ALA A 36 -3.03 -3.84 -12.36
CA ALA A 36 -2.45 -4.38 -11.11
C ALA A 36 -2.05 -3.30 -10.09
N HIS A 37 -1.53 -2.15 -10.55
CA HIS A 37 -1.16 -1.03 -9.71
C HIS A 37 -2.37 -0.33 -9.03
N GLN A 38 -3.53 -0.30 -9.67
CA GLN A 38 -4.76 0.17 -9.01
C GLN A 38 -5.34 -0.94 -8.13
N ASP A 39 -5.41 -2.15 -8.66
CA ASP A 39 -6.05 -3.29 -8.02
C ASP A 39 -5.41 -3.60 -6.66
N VAL A 40 -4.08 -3.46 -6.53
CA VAL A 40 -3.41 -3.64 -5.23
C VAL A 40 -3.81 -2.58 -4.21
N LEU A 41 -4.07 -1.32 -4.61
CA LEU A 41 -4.54 -0.29 -3.68
C LEU A 41 -5.98 -0.59 -3.25
N ASP A 42 -6.83 -1.02 -4.19
CA ASP A 42 -8.23 -1.36 -3.91
C ASP A 42 -8.32 -2.55 -2.96
N GLN A 43 -7.50 -3.58 -3.19
CA GLN A 43 -7.39 -4.76 -2.33
C GLN A 43 -6.93 -4.39 -0.91
N MET A 44 -5.93 -3.52 -0.77
CA MET A 44 -5.40 -3.12 0.54
C MET A 44 -6.32 -2.17 1.30
N ALA A 45 -7.23 -1.47 0.62
CA ALA A 45 -8.29 -0.68 1.23
C ALA A 45 -9.50 -1.53 1.66
N ALA A 46 -9.62 -2.76 1.16
CA ALA A 46 -10.66 -3.68 1.56
C ALA A 46 -10.30 -4.38 2.89
N ASP A 47 -11.32 -4.53 3.74
CA ASP A 47 -11.32 -5.48 4.84
C ASP A 47 -11.59 -6.88 4.27
N VAL A 48 -10.74 -7.85 4.63
CA VAL A 48 -10.83 -9.23 4.19
C VAL A 48 -11.20 -10.08 5.38
N ALA A 49 -12.50 -10.36 5.51
CA ALA A 49 -13.09 -11.02 6.66
C ALA A 49 -12.36 -12.33 7.02
N GLY A 50 -11.88 -12.40 8.26
CA GLY A 50 -11.16 -13.56 8.79
C GLY A 50 -9.69 -13.68 8.35
N ILE A 51 -9.17 -12.74 7.55
CA ILE A 51 -7.78 -12.72 7.08
C ILE A 51 -7.04 -11.49 7.60
N ARG A 52 -7.52 -10.29 7.25
CA ARG A 52 -6.94 -9.03 7.73
C ARG A 52 -7.92 -7.86 7.64
N PRO A 53 -7.83 -6.88 8.53
CA PRO A 53 -8.52 -5.62 8.35
C PRO A 53 -7.98 -4.85 7.13
N ALA A 54 -8.66 -3.78 6.75
CA ALA A 54 -8.16 -2.83 5.76
C ALA A 54 -6.82 -2.23 6.23
N LEU A 55 -5.80 -2.35 5.38
CA LEU A 55 -4.48 -1.75 5.61
C LEU A 55 -4.53 -0.25 5.30
N LEU A 56 -5.18 0.11 4.20
CA LEU A 56 -5.32 1.50 3.76
C LEU A 56 -6.65 2.06 4.24
N ASP A 57 -6.59 3.04 5.12
CA ASP A 57 -7.74 3.90 5.32
C ASP A 57 -8.01 4.76 4.06
N ARG A 58 -9.17 5.43 4.04
CA ARG A 58 -9.57 6.26 2.91
C ARG A 58 -8.55 7.36 2.59
N GLY A 59 -7.95 8.01 3.58
CA GLY A 59 -7.02 9.12 3.37
C GLY A 59 -5.71 8.63 2.75
N LEU A 60 -5.20 7.51 3.24
CA LEU A 60 -3.99 6.88 2.73
C LEU A 60 -4.19 6.31 1.33
N TYR A 61 -5.35 5.70 1.07
CA TYR A 61 -5.74 5.22 -0.26
C TYR A 61 -5.78 6.35 -1.31
N GLU A 62 -6.46 7.46 -0.99
CA GLU A 62 -6.56 8.63 -1.88
C GLU A 62 -5.17 9.20 -2.18
N ALA A 63 -4.32 9.34 -1.16
CA ALA A 63 -2.98 9.89 -1.29
C ALA A 63 -2.03 8.98 -2.08
N LEU A 64 -2.08 7.66 -1.88
CA LEU A 64 -1.30 6.71 -2.66
C LEU A 64 -1.76 6.66 -4.12
N THR A 65 -3.05 6.81 -4.38
CA THR A 65 -3.60 6.91 -5.73
C THR A 65 -3.07 8.14 -6.47
N GLU A 66 -2.93 9.28 -5.79
CA GLU A 66 -2.32 10.48 -6.36
C GLU A 66 -0.83 10.27 -6.67
N LEU A 67 -0.06 9.70 -5.74
CA LEU A 67 1.36 9.37 -5.95
C LEU A 67 1.57 8.39 -7.11
N LYS A 68 0.68 7.42 -7.30
CA LYS A 68 0.67 6.53 -8.47
C LYS A 68 0.52 7.31 -9.77
N GLY A 69 -0.42 8.25 -9.82
CA GLY A 69 -0.64 9.11 -10.96
C GLY A 69 0.61 9.91 -11.31
N PHE A 70 1.28 10.45 -10.30
CA PHE A 70 2.55 11.18 -10.48
C PHE A 70 3.67 10.27 -10.97
N ARG A 71 3.80 9.05 -10.44
CA ARG A 71 4.75 8.03 -10.92
C ARG A 71 4.59 7.78 -12.43
N HIS A 72 3.35 7.61 -12.90
CA HIS A 72 3.08 7.47 -14.34
C HIS A 72 3.48 8.72 -15.14
N LEU A 73 3.18 9.91 -14.63
CA LEU A 73 3.59 11.17 -15.27
C LEU A 73 5.12 11.25 -15.43
N VAL A 74 5.88 10.89 -14.41
CA VAL A 74 7.35 10.88 -14.43
C VAL A 74 7.88 9.87 -15.45
N ARG A 75 7.31 8.66 -15.49
CA ARG A 75 7.73 7.60 -16.42
C ARG A 75 7.51 7.96 -17.89
N HIS A 76 6.46 8.72 -18.19
CA HIS A 76 6.10 9.07 -19.57
C HIS A 76 6.72 10.38 -20.09
N ARG A 77 7.09 11.32 -19.22
CA ARG A 77 7.50 12.67 -19.63
C ARG A 77 8.98 13.00 -19.42
N TYR A 78 9.87 11.99 -19.41
CA TYR A 78 11.32 12.14 -19.20
C TYR A 78 11.87 13.51 -19.63
N GLY A 79 12.04 14.40 -18.65
CA GLY A 79 12.85 15.61 -18.74
C GLY A 79 12.18 16.93 -19.15
N PHE A 80 11.25 16.97 -20.11
CA PHE A 80 10.95 18.26 -20.79
C PHE A 80 9.78 19.09 -20.22
N ASP A 81 8.87 18.53 -19.41
CA ASP A 81 7.62 19.22 -19.04
C ASP A 81 7.11 18.99 -17.59
N LEU A 82 7.94 18.43 -16.71
CA LEU A 82 7.56 18.29 -15.30
C LEU A 82 7.57 19.65 -14.61
N LYS A 83 6.37 20.19 -14.36
CA LYS A 83 6.19 21.46 -13.64
C LYS A 83 6.79 21.36 -12.24
N PRO A 84 7.70 22.27 -11.85
CA PRO A 84 8.31 22.29 -10.51
C PRO A 84 7.31 22.19 -9.36
N ASP A 85 6.18 22.90 -9.46
CA ASP A 85 5.14 22.90 -8.43
C ASP A 85 4.55 21.50 -8.20
N LYS A 86 4.35 20.73 -9.28
CA LYS A 86 3.83 19.35 -9.17
C LYS A 86 4.81 18.41 -8.48
N VAL A 87 6.12 18.61 -8.70
CA VAL A 87 7.16 17.84 -8.00
C VAL A 87 7.15 18.20 -6.51
N ILE A 88 7.02 19.47 -6.16
CA ILE A 88 6.99 19.95 -4.78
C ILE A 88 5.73 19.48 -4.05
N GLU A 89 4.56 19.56 -4.69
CA GLU A 89 3.29 19.05 -4.17
C GLU A 89 3.40 17.56 -3.83
N ASN A 90 3.89 16.75 -4.77
CA ASN A 90 4.04 15.31 -4.58
C ASN A 90 5.13 14.95 -3.57
N LEU A 91 6.19 15.76 -3.45
CA LEU A 91 7.18 15.58 -2.40
C LEU A 91 6.57 15.79 -1.01
N LYS A 92 5.79 16.87 -0.83
CA LYS A 92 5.09 17.15 0.42
C LYS A 92 4.07 16.07 0.76
N LEU A 93 3.32 15.60 -0.24
CA LEU A 93 2.40 14.49 -0.09
C LEU A 93 3.14 13.24 0.39
N LEU A 94 4.25 12.88 -0.27
CA LEU A 94 5.06 11.72 0.11
C LEU A 94 5.62 11.83 1.54
N GLN A 95 6.06 13.01 1.97
CA GLN A 95 6.56 13.25 3.32
C GLN A 95 5.51 12.98 4.41
N ASN A 96 4.23 13.16 4.08
CA ASN A 96 3.12 12.85 4.99
C ASN A 96 2.69 11.38 4.87
N VAL A 97 2.62 10.85 3.64
CA VAL A 97 2.15 9.49 3.35
C VAL A 97 3.09 8.43 3.88
N PHE A 98 4.41 8.59 3.69
CA PHE A 98 5.37 7.55 4.04
C PHE A 98 5.31 7.15 5.53
N PRO A 99 5.37 8.07 6.51
CA PRO A 99 5.25 7.69 7.92
C PRO A 99 3.87 7.09 8.26
N ALA A 100 2.79 7.60 7.66
CA ALA A 100 1.45 7.06 7.86
C ALA A 100 1.33 5.63 7.31
N PHE A 101 1.94 5.35 6.16
CA PHE A 101 2.00 4.02 5.58
C PHE A 101 2.78 3.04 6.46
N ILE A 102 3.94 3.43 6.98
CA ILE A 102 4.72 2.59 7.89
C ILE A 102 3.93 2.30 9.17
N ALA A 103 3.24 3.30 9.72
CA ALA A 103 2.37 3.10 10.88
C ALA A 103 1.25 2.09 10.57
N ALA A 104 0.57 2.22 9.43
CA ALA A 104 -0.49 1.31 9.00
C ALA A 104 0.00 -0.14 8.85
N VAL A 105 1.17 -0.37 8.24
CA VAL A 105 1.77 -1.71 8.13
C VAL A 105 2.14 -2.27 9.49
N THR A 106 2.69 -1.44 10.39
CA THR A 106 3.06 -1.86 11.76
C THR A 106 1.83 -2.22 12.59
N ASP A 107 0.75 -1.44 12.46
CA ASP A 107 -0.49 -1.68 13.18
C ASP A 107 -1.23 -2.92 12.63
N LEU A 108 -1.14 -3.15 11.32
CA LEU A 108 -1.61 -4.39 10.70
C LEU A 108 -0.86 -5.60 11.27
N GLU A 109 0.48 -5.56 11.29
CA GLU A 109 1.31 -6.63 11.85
C GLU A 109 0.93 -6.94 13.30
N ARG A 110 0.77 -5.91 14.14
CA ARG A 110 0.35 -6.07 15.54
C ARG A 110 -1.01 -6.73 15.65
N THR A 111 -1.99 -6.23 14.89
CA THR A 111 -3.36 -6.76 14.90
C THR A 111 -3.41 -8.22 14.48
N MET A 112 -2.62 -8.60 13.47
CA MET A 112 -2.55 -9.98 12.99
C MET A 112 -1.88 -10.91 14.02
N ARG A 113 -0.81 -10.46 14.70
CA ARG A 113 -0.18 -11.25 15.77
C ARG A 113 -1.11 -11.48 16.96
N ASP A 114 -1.87 -10.46 17.36
CA ASP A 114 -2.78 -10.54 18.51
C ASP A 114 -4.05 -11.35 18.21
N GLY A 115 -4.42 -11.49 16.92
CA GLY A 115 -5.59 -12.25 16.47
C GLY A 115 -5.40 -13.77 16.44
N ASP A 116 -4.17 -14.25 16.22
CA ASP A 116 -3.83 -15.68 16.17
C ASP A 116 -3.97 -16.38 17.54
N ASP A 117 -3.94 -15.63 18.64
CA ASP A 117 -4.03 -16.19 20.00
C ASP A 117 -5.44 -16.70 20.37
N HIS A 118 -6.49 -16.38 19.60
CA HIS A 118 -7.86 -16.78 19.95
C HIS A 118 -8.38 -18.06 19.28
N ASP A 119 -7.76 -18.51 18.17
CA ASP A 119 -8.26 -19.68 17.42
C ASP A 119 -7.64 -21.02 17.86
N SER A 120 -6.68 -20.97 18.80
CA SER A 120 -6.06 -22.17 19.39
C SER A 120 -6.88 -22.83 20.52
N ALA A 121 -8.03 -22.26 20.90
CA ALA A 121 -8.84 -22.73 22.04
C ALA A 121 -10.07 -23.59 21.67
N VAL A 122 -10.38 -23.84 20.39
CA VAL A 122 -11.62 -24.52 19.97
C VAL A 122 -11.38 -25.85 19.23
N SER A 123 -10.42 -26.67 19.69
CA SER A 123 -10.29 -28.06 19.20
C SER A 123 -10.41 -29.14 20.30
N GLY A 124 -10.97 -28.80 21.46
CA GLY A 124 -11.11 -29.72 22.59
C GLY A 124 -12.55 -29.84 23.11
N GLY A 125 -13.40 -30.62 22.44
CA GLY A 125 -14.72 -31.01 22.95
C GLY A 125 -15.09 -32.41 22.44
N PRO A 126 -15.48 -33.36 23.30
CA PRO A 126 -15.27 -34.78 23.05
C PRO A 126 -16.36 -35.42 22.19
N GLU A 127 -15.96 -36.42 21.41
CA GLU A 127 -16.85 -37.47 20.93
C GLU A 127 -17.61 -38.08 22.14
N ARG A 128 -18.94 -38.03 22.12
CA ARG A 128 -19.88 -39.08 22.54
C ARG A 128 -21.32 -38.68 22.28
#